data_AF-A0A3P2ADH6-F1
#
_entry.id   AF-A0A3P2ADH6-F1
#
_cell.length_a   1.000
_cell.length_b   1.000
_cell.length_c   1.000
_cell.angle_alpha   90.00
_cell.angle_beta   90.00
_cell.angle_gamma   90.00
#
_symmetry.space_group_name_H-M   'P 1'
#
loop_
_entity.id
_entity.type
_entity.pdbx_description
1 polymer ?
#
loop_
_entity_poly.entity_id
_entity_poly.type
_entity_poly.pdbx_seq_one_letter_code
_entity_poly.pdbx_strand_id
1 'polypeptide(L)' 'MKKRIIAIICLVLVVIFLIPIPMRLKDGGTVKYQALLYSISKVHRLAPLESKKEYEEGTIINVLGIDIYNDVQ' A
#
# COMPACT_ATOMS: atom_id res chain seq x y z
N MET A 1 -24.11 29.32 5.57
CA MET A 1 -24.26 27.96 6.14
C MET A 1 -23.85 26.84 5.18
N LYS A 2 -24.35 26.81 3.92
CA LYS A 2 -23.97 25.81 2.90
C LYS A 2 -22.46 25.64 2.67
N LYS A 3 -21.68 26.73 2.60
CA LYS A 3 -20.21 26.67 2.39
C LYS A 3 -19.47 25.93 3.52
N ARG A 4 -19.93 26.07 4.77
CA ARG A 4 -19.35 25.35 5.93
C ARG A 4 -19.68 23.85 5.86
N ILE A 5 -20.90 23.50 5.44
CA ILE A 5 -21.32 22.11 5.24
C ILE A 5 -20.49 21.44 4.13
N ILE A 6 -20.28 22.13 3.00
CA ILE A 6 -19.45 21.61 1.91
C ILE A 6 -18.01 21.37 2.38
N ALA A 7 -17.43 22.32 3.13
CA ALA A 7 -16.08 22.16 3.67
C ALA A 7 -15.95 20.93 4.58
N ILE A 8 -16.96 20.67 5.43
CA ILE A 8 -16.99 19.49 6.30
C ILE A 8 -17.09 18.20 5.48
N ILE A 9 -17.96 18.17 4.46
CA ILE A 9 -18.09 16.99 3.58
C ILE A 9 -16.77 16.71 2.86
N CYS A 10 -16.13 17.74 2.30
CA CYS A 10 -14.83 17.59 1.66
C CYS A 10 -13.77 17.05 2.62
N LEU A 11 -13.73 17.55 3.86
CA LEU A 11 -12.77 17.08 4.86
C LEU A 11 -12.98 15.59 5.17
N VAL A 12 -14.23 15.17 5.40
CA VAL A 12 -14.56 13.75 5.64
C VAL A 12 -14.15 12.88 4.46
N LEU A 13 -14.39 13.33 3.23
CA LEU A 13 -14.08 12.59 2.02
C LEU A 13 -12.57 12.41 1.83
N VAL A 14 -11.77 13.45 2.12
CA VAL A 14 -10.30 13.37 2.11
C VAL A 14 -9.81 12.35 3.13
N VAL A 15 -10.36 12.34 4.36
CA VAL A 15 -9.98 11.37 5.39
C VAL A 15 -10.28 9.94 4.94
N ILE A 16 -11.44 9.70 4.33
CA ILE A 16 -11.81 8.38 3.80
C ILE A 16 -10.82 7.92 2.71
N PHE A 17 -10.38 8.82 1.82
CA PHE A 17 -9.42 8.49 0.76
C PHE A 17 -7.99 8.22 1.24
N LEU A 18 -7.66 8.62 2.47
CA LEU A 18 -6.37 8.33 3.11
C LEU A 18 -6.34 6.95 3.79
N ILE A 19 -7.50 6.31 4.00
CA ILE A 19 -7.57 4.97 4.57
C ILE A 19 -7.16 3.95 3.51
N PRO A 20 -6.10 3.16 3.74
CA PRO A 20 -5.62 2.21 2.76
C PRO A 20 -6.53 0.98 2.70
N ILE A 21 -6.75 0.49 1.48
CA ILE A 21 -7.51 -0.74 1.21
C ILE A 21 -6.52 -1.90 1.09
N PRO A 22 -6.64 -2.98 1.88
CA PRO A 22 -5.79 -4.14 1.76
C PRO A 22 -6.16 -4.98 0.52
N MET A 23 -5.16 -5.29 -0.30
CA MET A 23 -5.27 -6.13 -1.48
C MET A 23 -4.28 -7.28 -1.35
N ARG A 24 -4.76 -8.52 -1.45
CA ARG A 24 -3.90 -9.71 -1.46
C ARG A 24 -3.46 -10.00 -2.89
N LEU A 25 -2.15 -10.06 -3.11
CA LEU A 25 -1.59 -10.39 -4.41
C LEU A 25 -1.49 -11.91 -4.58
N LYS A 26 -1.43 -12.36 -5.83
CA LYS A 26 -1.34 -13.78 -6.22
C LYS A 26 0.12 -14.19 -6.45
N ASP A 27 1.01 -13.81 -5.56
CA ASP A 27 2.47 -13.95 -5.70
C ASP A 27 3.11 -14.85 -4.62
N GLY A 28 2.31 -15.39 -3.71
CA GLY A 28 2.78 -16.22 -2.59
C GLY A 28 2.19 -15.78 -1.25
N GLY A 29 1.70 -14.53 -1.14
CA GLY A 29 1.11 -14.03 0.09
C GLY A 29 1.30 -12.53 0.35
N THR A 30 1.79 -11.74 -0.61
CA THR A 30 1.97 -10.30 -0.43
C THR A 30 0.64 -9.60 -0.18
N VAL A 31 0.63 -8.70 0.80
CA VAL A 31 -0.52 -7.83 1.09
C VAL A 31 -0.13 -6.39 0.78
N LYS A 32 -0.79 -5.80 -0.22
CA LYS A 32 -0.65 -4.39 -0.59
C LYS A 32 -1.77 -3.55 0.02
N TYR A 33 -1.41 -2.65 0.91
CA TYR A 33 -2.29 -1.62 1.46
C TYR A 33 -2.25 -0.40 0.56
N GLN A 34 -3.28 -0.18 -0.25
CA GLN A 34 -3.32 0.89 -1.24
C GLN A 34 -4.26 2.01 -0.81
N ALA A 35 -3.72 3.23 -0.65
CA ALA A 35 -4.48 4.47 -0.49
C ALA A 35 -4.34 5.34 -1.75
N LEU A 36 -4.98 6.52 -1.76
CA LEU A 36 -4.94 7.42 -2.91
C LEU A 36 -3.52 7.94 -3.24
N LEU A 37 -2.75 8.31 -2.22
CA LEU A 37 -1.44 8.98 -2.39
C LEU A 37 -0.25 8.07 -2.09
N TYR A 38 -0.49 6.92 -1.45
CA TYR A 38 0.57 6.02 -1.03
C TYR A 38 0.11 4.57 -1.07
N SER A 39 1.06 3.65 -1.12
CA SER A 39 0.82 2.25 -0.87
C SER A 39 1.94 1.63 -0.05
N ILE A 40 1.57 0.69 0.80
CA ILE A 40 2.50 -0.08 1.62
C ILE A 40 2.29 -1.54 1.27
N SER A 41 3.31 -2.20 0.73
CA SER A 41 3.25 -3.63 0.40
C SER A 41 4.06 -4.40 1.42
N LYS A 42 3.40 -5.29 2.16
CA LYS A 42 4.08 -6.32 2.94
C LYS A 42 4.34 -7.51 2.02
N VAL A 43 5.55 -7.57 1.49
CA VAL A 43 5.98 -8.55 0.50
C VAL A 43 6.19 -9.90 1.17
N HIS A 44 5.58 -10.92 0.59
CA HIS A 44 5.80 -12.32 0.89
C HIS A 44 5.53 -13.08 -0.41
N ARG A 45 6.53 -13.09 -1.28
CA ARG A 45 6.41 -13.68 -2.62
C ARG A 45 7.34 -14.87 -2.76
N LEU A 46 6.97 -15.81 -3.61
CA LEU A 46 7.80 -16.97 -3.89
C LEU A 46 9.13 -16.51 -4.48
N ALA A 47 10.23 -17.00 -3.91
CA ALA A 47 11.56 -16.70 -4.41
C ALA A 47 11.83 -17.46 -5.72
N PRO A 48 12.72 -16.95 -6.59
CA PRO A 48 13.16 -17.68 -7.78
C PRO A 48 13.75 -19.05 -7.43
N LEU A 49 13.63 -20.02 -8.34
CA LEU A 49 14.09 -21.41 -8.13
C LEU A 49 15.58 -21.53 -7.76
N GLU A 50 16.39 -20.52 -8.09
CA GLU A 50 17.83 -20.47 -7.80
C GLU A 50 18.16 -19.81 -6.45
N SER A 51 17.15 -19.32 -5.72
CA SER A 51 17.33 -18.72 -4.40
C SER A 51 17.54 -19.78 -3.32
N LYS A 52 18.38 -19.47 -2.32
CA LYS A 52 18.52 -20.29 -1.11
C LYS A 52 17.30 -20.20 -0.18
N LYS A 53 16.46 -19.18 -0.34
CA LYS A 53 15.24 -18.95 0.45
C LYS A 53 14.02 -19.36 -0.37
N GLU A 54 12.97 -19.82 0.30
CA GLU A 54 11.69 -20.19 -0.33
C GLU A 54 10.82 -18.95 -0.65
N TYR A 55 10.94 -17.89 0.15
CA TYR A 55 10.19 -16.65 0.01
C TYR A 55 11.13 -15.44 0.04
N GLU A 56 10.78 -14.43 -0.73
CA GLU A 56 11.28 -13.07 -0.57
C GLU A 56 10.30 -12.29 0.31
N GLU A 57 10.84 -11.68 1.37
CA GLU A 57 10.05 -10.96 2.36
C GLU A 57 10.56 -9.54 2.55
N GLY A 58 9.64 -8.62 2.83
CA GLY A 58 9.98 -7.24 3.15
C GLY A 58 8.78 -6.31 3.12
N THR A 59 9.08 -5.02 3.09
CA THR A 59 8.14 -3.91 3.06
C THR A 59 8.56 -2.94 1.96
N ILE A 60 7.62 -2.60 1.09
CA ILE A 60 7.79 -1.56 0.09
C ILE A 60 6.83 -0.42 0.44
N ILE A 61 7.36 0.79 0.58
CA ILE A 61 6.56 2.00 0.75
C ILE A 61 6.70 2.84 -0.51
N ASN A 62 5.57 3.03 -1.18
CA ASN A 62 5.46 3.86 -2.37
C ASN A 62 4.58 5.07 -2.06
N VAL A 63 5.04 6.26 -2.44
CA VAL A 63 4.27 7.50 -2.31
C VAL A 63 4.26 8.17 -3.68
N LEU A 64 3.06 8.44 -4.20
CA LEU A 64 2.86 9.07 -5.52
C LEU A 64 3.60 8.36 -6.67
N GLY A 65 3.75 7.05 -6.59
CA GLY A 65 4.47 6.26 -7.60
C GLY A 65 5.98 6.17 -7.36
N ILE A 66 6.52 6.83 -6.34
CA ILE A 66 7.94 6.79 -5.98
C ILE A 66 8.17 5.84 -4.82
N ASP A 67 9.09 4.88 -4.98
CA ASP A 67 9.52 4.00 -3.90
C ASP A 67 10.44 4.77 -2.95
N ILE A 68 9.94 5.05 -1.75
CA ILE A 68 10.69 5.76 -0.69
C ILE A 68 11.43 4.76 0.20
N TYR A 69 10.90 3.55 0.32
CA TYR A 69 11.47 2.49 1.14
C TYR A 69 11.26 1.14 0.47
N ASN A 70 12.31 0.32 0.47
CA ASN A 70 12.28 -1.05 -0.01
C ASN A 70 13.37 -1.84 0.71
N ASP A 71 12.98 -2.82 1.52
CA ASP A 71 13.89 -3.70 2.26
C ASP A 71 13.71 -5.19 1.93
N VAL A 72 13.14 -5.51 0.75
CA VAL A 72 12.89 -6.89 0.34
C VAL A 72 14.20 -7.70 0.24
N GLN A 73 14.22 -8.91 0.82
CA GLN A 73 15.38 -9.82 0.92
C GLN A 73 15.08 -11.28 0.60
#